data_AF-A0AAV0DEJ8-F1
#
_entry.id   AF-A0AAV0DEJ8-F1
#
_cell.length_a   1.000
_cell.length_b   1.000
_cell.length_c   1.000
_cell.angle_alpha   90.00
_cell.angle_beta   90.00
_cell.angle_gamma   90.00
#
_symmetry.space_group_name_H-M   'P 1'
#
loop_
_entity.id
_entity.type
_entity.pdbx_description
1 polymer ?
#
loop_
_entity_poly.entity_id
_entity_poly.type
_entity_poly.pdbx_seq_one_letter_code
_entity_poly.pdbx_strand_id
1 'polypeptide(L)'
;MLFTALRCNISGRLLTSSTFNPVKHLSSSSTSIHYPQLPNQWSGLQSWRHGTLNHDRFWGPNGPTVEPPLPEISEEESFGSYPVDSGSSLAEIGAVVLSTPDPLKKSMLSHLGYCRWRENALPIGVFEPPAKPARPSIPKVVSPKQIPSHKQLGLPLNAYMLHNLAHVELNAIDLAWDTVVRFSPYHELLGDGFFADFAHVADDESRHFAWCSQRLAELGFSYGDMPAHNLLWRECDKTSGDVAARLAAIPLVQEARGLDAGPRLVQKLIGFGDHRTADIVDRIATEEVAHVAVGVYWFLAVCQKMNRPPSTAFKDLLEEYDVELKGPFNYLARDEAGIPREWYDPLSIKKQEDQTQLSEVYDRLACII
;
A
#
# COMPACT_ATOMS: atom_id res chain seq x y z
N MET A 1 -23.65 2.73 -20.21
CA MET A 1 -22.60 3.74 -20.43
C MET A 1 -21.96 3.95 -19.07
N LEU A 2 -20.72 3.57 -18.73
CA LEU A 2 -19.49 3.33 -19.49
C LEU A 2 -18.93 1.93 -19.15
N PHE A 3 -18.55 1.17 -20.17
CA PHE A 3 -17.56 0.10 -20.07
C PHE A 3 -16.23 0.68 -20.58
N THR A 4 -15.24 0.80 -19.71
CA THR A 4 -13.83 0.94 -20.12
C THR A 4 -12.99 0.03 -19.23
N ALA A 5 -13.16 -1.27 -19.43
CA ALA A 5 -12.30 -2.31 -18.86
C ALA A 5 -11.25 -2.69 -19.90
N LEU A 6 -9.98 -2.78 -19.49
CA LEU A 6 -8.81 -3.20 -20.27
C LEU A 6 -8.74 -2.65 -21.72
N ARG A 7 -8.21 -1.44 -21.90
CA ARG A 7 -7.80 -1.00 -23.24
C ARG A 7 -6.46 -1.63 -23.63
N CYS A 8 -6.53 -2.74 -24.35
CA CYS A 8 -5.43 -3.21 -25.19
C CYS A 8 -5.67 -2.70 -26.62
N ASN A 9 -4.77 -1.86 -27.12
CA ASN A 9 -4.91 -1.21 -28.42
C ASN A 9 -4.25 -2.08 -29.50
N ILE A 10 -4.98 -3.04 -30.08
CA ILE A 10 -4.57 -3.75 -31.31
C ILE A 10 -5.78 -3.94 -32.24
N SER A 11 -5.59 -3.55 -33.49
CA SER A 11 -6.54 -3.51 -34.60
C SER A 11 -7.41 -4.76 -34.81
N GLY A 12 -8.73 -4.54 -34.86
CA GLY A 12 -9.65 -5.02 -35.90
C GLY A 12 -9.87 -6.53 -36.09
N ARG A 13 -10.96 -7.05 -35.49
CA ARG A 13 -11.99 -7.88 -36.17
C ARG A 13 -13.16 -8.16 -35.22
N LEU A 14 -14.38 -7.93 -35.72
CA LEU A 14 -15.65 -8.14 -35.05
C LEU A 14 -15.90 -9.63 -34.74
N LEU A 15 -16.23 -9.97 -33.50
CA LEU A 15 -16.90 -11.22 -33.15
C LEU A 15 -18.03 -10.95 -32.15
N THR A 16 -19.15 -11.59 -32.42
CA THR A 16 -20.50 -11.37 -31.90
C THR A 16 -20.72 -11.88 -30.48
N SER A 17 -21.63 -11.22 -29.76
CA SER A 17 -22.12 -11.54 -28.41
C SER A 17 -22.79 -12.92 -28.32
N SER A 18 -22.40 -13.75 -27.34
CA SER A 18 -23.24 -14.84 -26.83
C SER A 18 -23.59 -14.61 -25.37
N THR A 19 -24.87 -14.47 -25.09
CA THR A 19 -25.52 -14.47 -23.77
C THR A 19 -25.26 -15.79 -23.04
N PHE A 20 -24.85 -15.74 -21.76
CA PHE A 20 -24.78 -16.92 -20.89
C PHE A 20 -25.64 -16.73 -19.64
N ASN A 21 -26.51 -17.71 -19.41
CA ASN A 21 -27.43 -17.79 -18.27
C ASN A 21 -26.69 -18.16 -16.97
N PRO A 22 -27.15 -17.67 -15.80
CA PRO A 22 -26.54 -17.97 -14.52
C PRO A 22 -26.88 -19.39 -14.06
N VAL A 23 -25.87 -20.16 -13.68
CA VAL A 23 -26.04 -21.47 -13.02
C VAL A 23 -26.04 -21.28 -11.49
N LYS A 24 -26.92 -22.04 -10.84
CA LYS A 24 -27.30 -21.98 -9.43
C LYS A 24 -26.14 -22.20 -8.44
N HIS A 25 -26.27 -21.48 -7.32
CA HIS A 25 -25.56 -21.63 -6.05
C HIS A 25 -25.19 -23.07 -5.67
N LEU A 26 -23.95 -23.22 -5.19
CA LEU A 26 -23.59 -24.26 -4.21
C LEU A 26 -22.94 -23.64 -2.98
N SER A 27 -23.27 -24.27 -1.85
CA SER A 27 -23.10 -23.87 -0.46
C SER A 27 -21.68 -24.04 0.10
N SER A 28 -21.39 -23.20 1.10
CA SER A 28 -20.33 -23.20 2.11
C SER A 28 -19.36 -24.39 2.20
N SER A 29 -18.07 -24.08 2.08
CA SER A 29 -16.97 -24.75 2.79
C SER A 29 -16.03 -23.66 3.31
N SER A 30 -15.35 -23.84 4.45
CA SER A 30 -14.38 -22.85 4.97
C SER A 30 -13.36 -22.51 3.88
N THR A 31 -13.45 -21.31 3.31
CA THR A 31 -12.74 -20.94 2.09
C THR A 31 -11.29 -20.66 2.42
N SER A 32 -10.40 -21.63 2.17
CA SER A 32 -8.98 -21.31 2.05
C SER A 32 -8.83 -20.34 0.88
N ILE A 33 -8.34 -19.13 1.15
CA ILE A 33 -8.10 -18.13 0.11
C ILE A 33 -7.11 -18.72 -0.90
N HIS A 34 -7.50 -18.74 -2.17
CA HIS A 34 -6.68 -19.28 -3.24
C HIS A 34 -5.76 -18.20 -3.83
N TYR A 35 -4.46 -18.49 -3.87
CA TYR A 35 -3.43 -17.60 -4.42
C TYR A 35 -2.83 -18.19 -5.71
N PRO A 36 -2.76 -17.43 -6.82
CA PRO A 36 -2.02 -17.83 -8.02
C PRO A 36 -0.57 -18.27 -7.73
N GLN A 37 -0.10 -19.33 -8.39
CA GLN A 37 1.28 -19.76 -8.27
C GLN A 37 2.17 -18.90 -9.18
N LEU A 38 3.10 -18.14 -8.58
CA LEU A 38 4.03 -17.25 -9.26
C LEU A 38 5.48 -17.54 -8.85
N PRO A 39 6.46 -17.41 -9.77
CA PRO A 39 7.87 -17.57 -9.44
C PRO A 39 8.40 -16.40 -8.60
N ASN A 40 9.53 -16.62 -7.90
CA ASN A 40 10.32 -15.58 -7.22
C ASN A 40 9.52 -14.69 -6.24
N GLN A 41 8.81 -15.32 -5.31
CA GLN A 41 8.11 -14.61 -4.23
C GLN A 41 9.05 -14.35 -3.05
N TRP A 42 8.87 -13.23 -2.35
CA TRP A 42 9.50 -13.01 -1.05
C TRP A 42 9.14 -14.16 -0.11
N SER A 43 10.14 -14.75 0.54
CA SER A 43 9.98 -15.97 1.35
C SER A 43 9.07 -15.75 2.56
N GLY A 44 8.98 -14.52 3.07
CA GLY A 44 8.12 -14.15 4.19
C GLY A 44 6.64 -14.00 3.84
N LEU A 45 6.26 -13.98 2.56
CA LEU A 45 4.90 -13.60 2.12
C LEU A 45 3.81 -14.53 2.69
N GLN A 46 4.07 -15.83 2.72
CA GLN A 46 3.13 -16.79 3.30
C GLN A 46 3.04 -16.67 4.82
N SER A 47 4.16 -16.45 5.50
CA SER A 47 4.17 -16.24 6.96
C SER A 47 3.45 -14.95 7.34
N TRP A 48 3.61 -13.88 6.56
CA TRP A 48 2.88 -12.63 6.74
C TRP A 48 1.37 -12.85 6.55
N ARG A 49 0.93 -13.47 5.45
CA ARG A 49 -0.50 -13.78 5.18
C ARG A 49 -1.18 -14.61 6.28
N HIS A 50 -0.47 -15.62 6.78
CA HIS A 50 -1.00 -16.54 7.79
C HIS A 50 -0.70 -16.09 9.23
N GLY A 51 -0.02 -14.94 9.40
CA GLY A 51 0.27 -14.37 10.70
C GLY A 51 -0.99 -14.17 11.52
N THR A 52 -0.90 -14.33 12.84
CA THR A 52 -2.02 -14.02 13.75
C THR A 52 -2.40 -12.54 13.63
N LEU A 53 -3.62 -12.19 14.00
CA LEU A 53 -3.99 -10.79 14.15
C LEU A 53 -2.99 -10.12 15.09
N ASN A 54 -2.32 -9.08 14.61
CA ASN A 54 -1.35 -8.33 15.38
C ASN A 54 -2.11 -7.27 16.16
N HIS A 55 -2.04 -7.27 17.49
CA HIS A 55 -2.71 -6.30 18.36
C HIS A 55 -1.74 -5.29 18.99
N ASP A 56 -0.47 -5.24 18.56
CA ASP A 56 0.56 -4.40 19.14
C ASP A 56 0.43 -2.94 18.70
N ARG A 57 -0.68 -2.30 19.07
CA ARG A 57 -1.04 -0.92 18.66
C ARG A 57 -0.37 0.16 19.52
N PHE A 58 0.37 -0.23 20.56
CA PHE A 58 1.09 0.67 21.44
C PHE A 58 2.60 0.40 21.40
N TRP A 59 3.40 1.44 21.59
CA TRP A 59 4.86 1.31 21.73
C TRP A 59 5.27 1.44 23.19
N GLY A 60 5.54 0.31 23.83
CA GLY A 60 5.98 0.21 25.22
C GLY A 60 7.43 0.62 25.45
N PRO A 61 7.97 0.37 26.66
CA PRO A 61 9.37 0.66 26.98
C PRO A 61 10.38 -0.15 26.16
N ASN A 62 10.01 -1.37 25.74
CA ASN A 62 10.90 -2.33 25.08
C ASN A 62 10.48 -2.65 23.63
N GLY A 63 9.58 -1.87 23.04
CA GLY A 63 9.05 -2.11 21.69
C GLY A 63 7.53 -2.21 21.65
N PRO A 64 6.96 -2.69 20.52
CA PRO A 64 5.52 -2.85 20.35
C PRO A 64 4.88 -3.74 21.43
N THR A 65 3.70 -3.35 21.89
CA THR A 65 2.86 -4.10 22.83
C THR A 65 1.39 -3.86 22.51
N VAL A 66 0.52 -4.72 23.02
CA VAL A 66 -0.91 -4.43 23.11
C VAL A 66 -1.13 -3.16 23.96
N GLU A 67 -2.13 -2.37 23.60
CA GLU A 67 -2.48 -1.16 24.34
C GLU A 67 -2.83 -1.52 25.80
N PRO A 68 -2.24 -0.83 26.80
CA PRO A 68 -2.57 -1.08 28.20
C PRO A 68 -4.04 -0.73 28.44
N PRO A 69 -4.78 -1.51 29.25
CA PRO A 69 -6.13 -1.12 29.65
C PRO A 69 -6.07 0.24 30.35
N LEU A 70 -6.91 1.18 29.90
CA LEU A 70 -7.09 2.46 30.58
C LEU A 70 -7.51 2.19 32.04
N PRO A 71 -6.97 2.93 33.03
CA PRO A 71 -7.45 2.83 34.41
C PRO A 71 -8.94 3.17 34.44
N GLU A 72 -9.76 2.28 35.02
CA GLU A 72 -11.23 2.31 35.05
C GLU A 72 -11.83 3.73 34.95
N ILE A 73 -12.13 4.16 33.73
CA ILE A 73 -12.98 5.31 33.45
C ILE A 73 -14.40 4.76 33.35
N SER A 74 -15.34 5.40 34.06
CA SER A 74 -16.75 5.04 34.18
C SER A 74 -17.34 4.47 32.88
N GLU A 75 -18.08 3.37 33.01
CA GLU A 75 -18.71 2.53 31.98
C GLU A 75 -19.60 3.27 30.94
N GLU A 76 -19.74 4.59 31.00
CA GLU A 76 -20.60 5.39 30.11
C GLU A 76 -19.99 5.71 28.74
N GLU A 77 -18.68 5.52 28.52
CA GLU A 77 -18.04 5.67 27.19
C GLU A 77 -17.69 4.32 26.53
N SER A 78 -18.12 3.20 27.13
CA SER A 78 -17.77 1.83 26.74
C SER A 78 -18.87 1.19 25.86
N PHE A 79 -18.51 0.84 24.62
CA PHE A 79 -19.29 0.06 23.63
C PHE A 79 -20.55 0.73 23.03
N GLY A 80 -20.39 1.90 22.40
CA GLY A 80 -21.23 2.21 21.25
C GLY A 80 -20.84 1.34 20.06
N SER A 81 -21.80 0.74 19.33
CA SER A 81 -21.49 0.01 18.10
C SER A 81 -20.75 0.93 17.13
N TYR A 82 -19.52 0.59 16.77
CA TYR A 82 -18.78 1.34 15.78
C TYR A 82 -19.44 1.17 14.40
N PRO A 83 -19.35 2.15 13.49
CA PRO A 83 -19.94 2.00 12.16
C PRO A 83 -19.41 0.78 11.38
N VAL A 84 -18.17 0.35 11.66
CA VAL A 84 -17.60 -0.88 11.08
C VAL A 84 -18.23 -2.15 11.64
N ASP A 85 -18.93 -2.13 12.78
CA ASP A 85 -19.60 -3.30 13.38
C ASP A 85 -20.87 -3.68 12.65
N SER A 86 -21.46 -2.75 11.88
CA SER A 86 -22.61 -3.02 11.01
C SER A 86 -22.25 -3.47 9.60
N GLY A 87 -20.99 -3.32 9.17
CA GLY A 87 -20.56 -3.67 7.81
C GLY A 87 -20.84 -5.14 7.46
N SER A 88 -21.43 -5.40 6.32
CA SER A 88 -21.79 -6.75 5.86
C SER A 88 -20.71 -7.40 4.99
N SER A 89 -19.70 -6.63 4.56
CA SER A 89 -18.62 -7.06 3.68
C SER A 89 -17.34 -6.25 3.86
N LEU A 90 -16.22 -6.75 3.34
CA LEU A 90 -14.92 -6.05 3.40
C LEU A 90 -14.94 -4.70 2.67
N ALA A 91 -15.57 -4.63 1.51
CA ALA A 91 -15.69 -3.39 0.72
C ALA A 91 -16.53 -2.34 1.46
N GLU A 92 -17.60 -2.73 2.16
CA GLU A 92 -18.39 -1.81 2.99
C GLU A 92 -17.58 -1.30 4.19
N ILE A 93 -16.86 -2.19 4.88
CA ILE A 93 -15.94 -1.81 5.97
C ILE A 93 -14.91 -0.79 5.47
N GLY A 94 -14.26 -1.06 4.34
CA GLY A 94 -13.28 -0.14 3.75
C GLY A 94 -13.88 1.22 3.42
N ALA A 95 -15.11 1.28 2.91
CA ALA A 95 -15.79 2.53 2.61
C ALA A 95 -16.09 3.36 3.86
N VAL A 96 -16.41 2.69 4.98
CA VAL A 96 -16.56 3.33 6.30
C VAL A 96 -15.23 3.91 6.79
N VAL A 97 -14.13 3.17 6.66
CA VAL A 97 -12.79 3.66 7.04
C VAL A 97 -12.39 4.87 6.21
N LEU A 98 -12.56 4.80 4.89
CA LEU A 98 -12.28 5.91 3.97
C LEU A 98 -13.14 7.14 4.26
N SER A 99 -14.36 6.96 4.77
CA SER A 99 -15.28 8.05 5.12
C SER A 99 -15.03 8.65 6.51
N THR A 100 -14.07 8.12 7.28
CA THR A 100 -13.73 8.59 8.63
C THR A 100 -12.69 9.71 8.57
N PRO A 101 -13.00 10.95 8.98
CA PRO A 101 -12.05 12.06 8.88
C PRO A 101 -10.99 12.07 9.98
N ASP A 102 -11.34 11.61 11.19
CA ASP A 102 -10.44 11.62 12.33
C ASP A 102 -9.32 10.57 12.15
N PRO A 103 -8.03 10.91 12.25
CA PRO A 103 -6.94 10.00 11.90
C PRO A 103 -6.79 8.82 12.86
N LEU A 104 -6.93 9.06 14.17
CA LEU A 104 -6.83 8.02 15.18
C LEU A 104 -8.01 7.06 15.08
N LYS A 105 -9.23 7.60 14.95
CA LYS A 105 -10.43 6.80 14.70
C LYS A 105 -10.34 6.01 13.40
N LYS A 106 -9.76 6.59 12.34
CA LYS A 106 -9.54 5.88 11.06
C LYS A 106 -8.60 4.68 11.26
N SER A 107 -7.47 4.88 11.94
CA SER A 107 -6.54 3.80 12.28
C SER A 107 -7.23 2.70 13.11
N MET A 108 -7.94 3.09 14.18
CA MET A 108 -8.70 2.14 15.01
C MET A 108 -9.74 1.35 14.19
N LEU A 109 -10.54 2.03 13.37
CA LEU A 109 -11.57 1.38 12.54
C LEU A 109 -10.97 0.50 11.44
N SER A 110 -9.79 0.82 10.93
CA SER A 110 -9.02 -0.05 10.01
C SER A 110 -8.75 -1.40 10.67
N HIS A 111 -8.20 -1.36 11.89
CA HIS A 111 -7.89 -2.56 12.66
C HIS A 111 -9.14 -3.38 13.01
N LEU A 112 -10.14 -2.74 13.61
CA LEU A 112 -11.39 -3.40 13.99
C LEU A 112 -12.09 -4.01 12.77
N GLY A 113 -12.10 -3.29 11.65
CA GLY A 113 -12.66 -3.75 10.39
C GLY A 113 -11.96 -4.99 9.84
N TYR A 114 -10.63 -4.99 9.81
CA TYR A 114 -9.84 -6.14 9.36
C TYR A 114 -10.00 -7.36 10.28
N CYS A 115 -9.92 -7.17 11.61
CA CYS A 115 -10.18 -8.24 12.58
C CYS A 115 -11.56 -8.86 12.37
N ARG A 116 -12.60 -8.01 12.30
CA ARG A 116 -13.98 -8.46 12.13
C ARG A 116 -14.18 -9.23 10.83
N TRP A 117 -13.63 -8.75 9.72
CA TRP A 117 -13.70 -9.44 8.43
C TRP A 117 -13.07 -10.83 8.52
N ARG A 118 -11.87 -10.91 9.10
CA ARG A 118 -11.09 -12.15 9.21
C ARG A 118 -11.72 -13.17 10.16
N GLU A 119 -12.20 -12.73 11.32
CA GLU A 119 -12.78 -13.60 12.35
C GLU A 119 -14.18 -14.11 11.98
N ASN A 120 -14.99 -13.28 11.32
CA ASN A 120 -16.35 -13.65 10.93
C ASN A 120 -16.44 -14.19 9.50
N ALA A 121 -15.30 -14.32 8.81
CA ALA A 121 -15.21 -14.75 7.42
C ALA A 121 -16.22 -14.02 6.50
N LEU A 122 -16.28 -12.70 6.63
CA LEU A 122 -17.20 -11.87 5.85
C LEU A 122 -16.82 -11.91 4.35
N PRO A 123 -17.80 -11.80 3.43
CA PRO A 123 -17.48 -11.75 2.00
C PRO A 123 -16.71 -10.47 1.65
N ILE A 124 -16.02 -10.47 0.50
CA ILE A 124 -15.40 -9.26 -0.05
C ILE A 124 -16.47 -8.18 -0.31
N GLY A 125 -17.58 -8.58 -0.94
CA GLY A 125 -18.67 -7.68 -1.32
C GLY A 125 -18.28 -6.70 -2.42
N VAL A 126 -19.20 -5.79 -2.74
CA VAL A 126 -18.98 -4.69 -3.69
C VAL A 126 -19.54 -3.42 -3.07
N PHE A 127 -18.75 -2.35 -3.09
CA PHE A 127 -19.17 -1.06 -2.56
C PHE A 127 -18.52 0.08 -3.36
N GLU A 128 -19.17 1.23 -3.41
CA GLU A 128 -18.63 2.42 -4.09
C GLU A 128 -17.70 3.20 -3.13
N PRO A 129 -16.43 3.42 -3.50
CA PRO A 129 -15.53 4.21 -2.67
C PRO A 129 -15.98 5.69 -2.66
N PRO A 130 -15.72 6.45 -1.58
CA PRO A 130 -15.85 7.89 -1.65
C PRO A 130 -14.89 8.46 -2.71
N ALA A 131 -15.24 9.62 -3.28
CA ALA A 131 -14.41 10.26 -4.31
C ALA A 131 -12.97 10.54 -3.83
N LYS A 132 -12.81 10.80 -2.53
CA LYS A 132 -11.54 10.86 -1.83
C LYS A 132 -11.74 10.47 -0.36
N PRO A 133 -10.70 9.97 0.33
CA PRO A 133 -10.77 9.74 1.75
C PRO A 133 -11.12 11.01 2.50
N ALA A 134 -11.97 10.87 3.50
CA ALA A 134 -12.24 11.92 4.46
C ALA A 134 -10.94 12.27 5.22
N ARG A 135 -10.75 13.56 5.46
CA ARG A 135 -9.59 14.13 6.15
C ARG A 135 -10.06 15.17 7.17
N PRO A 136 -9.28 15.44 8.23
CA PRO A 136 -9.59 16.53 9.15
C PRO A 136 -9.34 17.88 8.47
N SER A 137 -9.71 18.97 9.13
CA SER A 137 -9.38 20.33 8.67
C SER A 137 -7.88 20.65 8.73
N ILE A 138 -7.10 19.84 9.46
CA ILE A 138 -5.63 19.91 9.56
C ILE A 138 -5.03 18.51 9.26
N PRO A 139 -3.79 18.41 8.75
CA PRO A 139 -2.85 19.48 8.45
C PRO A 139 -3.24 20.36 7.26
N LYS A 140 -2.69 21.58 7.20
CA LYS A 140 -2.82 22.41 6.00
C LYS A 140 -2.10 21.73 4.84
N VAL A 141 -2.86 21.38 3.81
CA VAL A 141 -2.31 20.80 2.59
C VAL A 141 -1.67 21.88 1.72
N VAL A 142 -0.39 21.72 1.38
CA VAL A 142 0.38 22.59 0.50
C VAL A 142 1.01 21.79 -0.64
N SER A 143 1.50 22.46 -1.69
CA SER A 143 2.26 21.76 -2.74
C SER A 143 3.61 21.27 -2.20
N PRO A 144 4.20 20.19 -2.75
CA PRO A 144 5.50 19.68 -2.30
C PRO A 144 6.61 20.75 -2.27
N LYS A 145 6.59 21.71 -3.22
CA LYS A 145 7.56 22.82 -3.29
C LYS A 145 7.38 23.88 -2.20
N GLN A 146 6.23 23.89 -1.54
CA GLN A 146 5.85 24.86 -0.51
C GLN A 146 5.91 24.27 0.90
N ILE A 147 6.35 23.02 1.06
CA ILE A 147 6.54 22.42 2.37
C ILE A 147 7.68 23.17 3.09
N PRO A 148 7.38 23.86 4.20
CA PRO A 148 8.38 24.60 4.94
C PRO A 148 9.31 23.63 5.69
N SER A 149 10.60 23.96 5.77
CA SER A 149 11.54 23.19 6.57
C SER A 149 11.26 23.31 8.07
N HIS A 150 11.72 22.32 8.86
CA HIS A 150 11.59 22.36 10.31
C HIS A 150 12.16 23.65 10.93
N LYS A 151 13.26 24.20 10.37
CA LYS A 151 13.88 25.46 10.85
C LYS A 151 12.98 26.66 10.62
N GLN A 152 12.30 26.72 9.47
CA GLN A 152 11.35 27.81 9.16
C GLN A 152 10.12 27.76 10.08
N LEU A 153 9.72 26.57 10.50
CA LEU A 153 8.63 26.38 11.46
C LEU A 153 9.06 26.50 12.93
N GLY A 154 10.36 26.60 13.21
CA GLY A 154 10.88 26.60 14.59
C GLY A 154 10.67 25.27 15.32
N LEU A 155 10.60 24.14 14.59
CA LEU A 155 10.28 22.83 15.14
C LEU A 155 11.53 21.95 15.35
N PRO A 156 11.52 21.07 16.38
CA PRO A 156 12.49 19.99 16.51
C PRO A 156 12.49 19.10 15.27
N LEU A 157 13.69 18.71 14.83
CA LEU A 157 13.86 17.94 13.60
C LEU A 157 13.20 16.55 13.70
N ASN A 158 13.30 15.87 14.85
CA ASN A 158 12.68 14.58 15.09
C ASN A 158 11.14 14.64 15.01
N ALA A 159 10.51 15.62 15.67
CA ALA A 159 9.06 15.81 15.59
C ALA A 159 8.60 16.11 14.16
N TYR A 160 9.33 16.96 13.44
CA TYR A 160 9.05 17.27 12.03
C TYR A 160 9.14 16.03 11.13
N MET A 161 10.17 15.21 11.29
CA MET A 161 10.32 13.99 10.48
C MET A 161 9.25 12.95 10.82
N LEU A 162 8.94 12.78 12.10
CA LEU A 162 7.93 11.83 12.56
C LEU A 162 6.51 12.23 12.13
N HIS A 163 6.17 13.53 12.11
CA HIS A 163 4.89 13.99 11.58
C HIS A 163 4.75 13.68 10.09
N ASN A 164 5.81 13.92 9.32
CA ASN A 164 5.81 13.56 7.90
C ASN A 164 5.64 12.05 7.70
N LEU A 165 6.29 11.22 8.52
CA LEU A 165 6.09 9.77 8.48
C LEU A 165 4.64 9.41 8.83
N ALA A 166 4.09 9.92 9.94
CA ALA A 166 2.69 9.73 10.29
C ALA A 166 1.72 10.15 9.16
N HIS A 167 2.07 11.19 8.39
CA HIS A 167 1.30 11.58 7.22
C HIS A 167 1.38 10.56 6.09
N VAL A 168 2.54 9.92 5.88
CA VAL A 168 2.69 8.80 4.94
C VAL A 168 1.85 7.62 5.40
N GLU A 169 2.00 7.17 6.66
CA GLU A 169 1.25 6.01 7.20
C GLU A 169 -0.27 6.21 7.10
N LEU A 170 -0.78 7.40 7.46
CA LEU A 170 -2.22 7.68 7.33
C LEU A 170 -2.69 7.65 5.88
N ASN A 171 -1.85 8.08 4.93
CA ASN A 171 -2.16 7.92 3.52
C ASN A 171 -2.13 6.46 3.13
N ALA A 172 -1.15 5.67 3.57
CA ALA A 172 -1.04 4.25 3.23
C ALA A 172 -2.29 3.45 3.66
N ILE A 173 -2.86 3.73 4.85
CA ILE A 173 -4.19 3.21 5.25
C ILE A 173 -5.25 3.52 4.19
N ASP A 174 -5.33 4.78 3.75
CA ASP A 174 -6.29 5.21 2.74
C ASP A 174 -6.04 4.56 1.37
N LEU A 175 -4.77 4.41 0.96
CA LEU A 175 -4.39 3.83 -0.33
C LEU A 175 -4.76 2.34 -0.39
N ALA A 176 -4.51 1.62 0.69
CA ALA A 176 -4.81 0.21 0.82
C ALA A 176 -6.33 -0.04 0.83
N TRP A 177 -7.09 0.70 1.66
CA TRP A 177 -8.56 0.60 1.65
C TRP A 177 -9.19 1.08 0.34
N ASP A 178 -8.67 2.14 -0.28
CA ASP A 178 -9.16 2.56 -1.59
C ASP A 178 -8.97 1.45 -2.63
N THR A 179 -7.82 0.76 -2.61
CA THR A 179 -7.57 -0.39 -3.49
C THR A 179 -8.56 -1.52 -3.26
N VAL A 180 -8.89 -1.83 -1.99
CA VAL A 180 -9.89 -2.85 -1.64
C VAL A 180 -11.28 -2.46 -2.17
N VAL A 181 -11.75 -1.26 -1.85
CA VAL A 181 -13.13 -0.85 -2.16
C VAL A 181 -13.31 -0.60 -3.65
N ARG A 182 -12.40 0.18 -4.25
CA ARG A 182 -12.50 0.63 -5.65
C ARG A 182 -12.44 -0.51 -6.65
N PHE A 183 -11.65 -1.54 -6.37
CA PHE A 183 -11.54 -2.69 -7.25
C PHE A 183 -12.43 -3.87 -6.83
N SER A 184 -13.27 -3.70 -5.80
CA SER A 184 -14.22 -4.73 -5.37
C SER A 184 -15.14 -5.25 -6.49
N PRO A 185 -15.59 -4.47 -7.49
CA PRO A 185 -16.34 -5.01 -8.63
C PRO A 185 -15.56 -6.06 -9.47
N TYR A 186 -14.24 -6.11 -9.35
CA TYR A 186 -13.37 -7.05 -10.06
C TYR A 186 -13.01 -8.28 -9.21
N HIS A 187 -13.71 -8.54 -8.09
CA HIS A 187 -13.33 -9.60 -7.17
C HIS A 187 -13.27 -11.01 -7.81
N GLU A 188 -14.19 -11.33 -8.71
CA GLU A 188 -14.17 -12.59 -9.47
C GLU A 188 -12.91 -12.75 -10.35
N LEU A 189 -12.36 -11.63 -10.86
CA LEU A 189 -11.17 -11.64 -11.72
C LEU A 189 -9.88 -11.68 -10.90
N LEU A 190 -9.81 -10.89 -9.83
CA LEU A 190 -8.62 -10.71 -9.00
C LEU A 190 -8.49 -11.81 -7.94
N GLY A 191 -9.61 -12.35 -7.47
CA GLY A 191 -9.70 -13.34 -6.39
C GLY A 191 -9.63 -12.70 -5.00
N ASP A 192 -10.21 -13.38 -4.00
CA ASP A 192 -10.33 -12.88 -2.62
C ASP A 192 -8.97 -12.53 -1.99
N GLY A 193 -7.90 -13.22 -2.38
CA GLY A 193 -6.55 -12.97 -1.88
C GLY A 193 -6.04 -11.57 -2.16
N PHE A 194 -6.46 -10.95 -3.27
CA PHE A 194 -6.08 -9.58 -3.59
C PHE A 194 -6.58 -8.62 -2.50
N PHE A 195 -7.86 -8.75 -2.16
CA PHE A 195 -8.51 -7.90 -1.19
C PHE A 195 -8.06 -8.22 0.24
N ALA A 196 -7.82 -9.50 0.54
CA ALA A 196 -7.26 -9.94 1.80
C ALA A 196 -5.88 -9.32 2.07
N ASP A 197 -4.98 -9.39 1.08
CA ASP A 197 -3.64 -8.83 1.21
C ASP A 197 -3.70 -7.31 1.40
N PHE A 198 -4.46 -6.57 0.59
CA PHE A 198 -4.54 -5.11 0.74
C PHE A 198 -5.28 -4.67 2.02
N ALA A 199 -6.24 -5.44 2.51
CA ALA A 199 -6.84 -5.18 3.83
C ALA A 199 -5.84 -5.43 4.97
N HIS A 200 -4.96 -6.43 4.83
CA HIS A 200 -3.91 -6.69 5.80
C HIS A 200 -2.81 -5.61 5.77
N VAL A 201 -2.44 -5.11 4.57
CA VAL A 201 -1.60 -3.90 4.45
C VAL A 201 -2.25 -2.75 5.22
N ALA A 202 -3.55 -2.47 4.98
CA ALA A 202 -4.24 -1.39 5.70
C ALA A 202 -4.26 -1.55 7.23
N ASP A 203 -4.26 -2.78 7.74
CA ASP A 203 -4.13 -3.08 9.17
C ASP A 203 -2.71 -2.79 9.70
N ASP A 204 -1.68 -3.17 8.96
CA ASP A 204 -0.28 -2.84 9.29
C ASP A 204 -0.07 -1.32 9.32
N GLU A 205 -0.52 -0.60 8.29
CA GLU A 205 -0.38 0.87 8.23
C GLU A 205 -1.16 1.57 9.36
N SER A 206 -2.28 0.97 9.80
CA SER A 206 -3.02 1.49 10.94
C SER A 206 -2.21 1.45 12.22
N ARG A 207 -1.42 0.39 12.41
CA ARG A 207 -0.50 0.19 13.54
C ARG A 207 0.69 1.13 13.42
N HIS A 208 1.31 1.25 12.24
CA HIS A 208 2.41 2.18 11.99
C HIS A 208 2.02 3.62 12.32
N PHE A 209 0.84 4.05 11.86
CA PHE A 209 0.29 5.36 12.18
C PHE A 209 0.07 5.55 13.68
N ALA A 210 -0.48 4.54 14.37
CA ALA A 210 -0.73 4.60 15.81
C ALA A 210 0.57 4.80 16.61
N TRP A 211 1.63 4.05 16.30
CA TRP A 211 2.95 4.23 16.93
C TRP A 211 3.53 5.63 16.67
N CYS A 212 3.42 6.11 15.45
CA CYS A 212 3.91 7.44 15.08
C CYS A 212 3.13 8.55 15.80
N SER A 213 1.80 8.42 15.89
CA SER A 213 0.92 9.39 16.56
C SER A 213 1.14 9.41 18.07
N GLN A 214 1.29 8.23 18.70
CA GLN A 214 1.70 8.11 20.10
C GLN A 214 3.03 8.84 20.34
N ARG A 215 4.05 8.54 19.51
CA ARG A 215 5.38 9.13 19.70
C ARG A 215 5.40 10.63 19.44
N LEU A 216 4.58 11.15 18.52
CA LEU A 216 4.40 12.59 18.35
C LEU A 216 3.84 13.24 19.62
N ALA A 217 2.83 12.62 20.25
CA ALA A 217 2.25 13.12 21.48
C ALA A 217 3.28 13.15 22.62
N GLU A 218 4.12 12.12 22.74
CA GLU A 218 5.24 12.08 23.70
C GLU A 218 6.28 13.21 23.46
N LEU A 219 6.43 13.65 22.21
CA LEU A 219 7.28 14.78 21.84
C LEU A 219 6.60 16.14 22.02
N GLY A 220 5.33 16.18 22.44
CA GLY A 220 4.54 17.39 22.65
C GLY A 220 3.85 17.93 21.40
N PHE A 221 3.66 17.10 20.37
CA PHE A 221 3.02 17.46 19.10
C PHE A 221 1.86 16.53 18.76
N SER A 222 0.98 16.97 17.87
CA SER A 222 -0.12 16.17 17.34
C SER A 222 -0.01 16.05 15.83
N TYR A 223 -0.58 14.96 15.28
CA TYR A 223 -0.82 14.89 13.85
C TYR A 223 -1.71 16.08 13.43
N GLY A 224 -1.27 16.81 12.40
CA GLY A 224 -1.94 18.02 11.92
C GLY A 224 -1.23 19.34 12.25
N ASP A 225 -0.31 19.36 13.22
CA ASP A 225 0.40 20.58 13.65
C ASP A 225 1.31 21.19 12.57
N MET A 226 1.70 20.38 11.58
CA MET A 226 2.66 20.76 10.53
C MET A 226 2.00 20.64 9.16
N PRO A 227 2.27 21.55 8.21
CA PRO A 227 1.76 21.43 6.85
C PRO A 227 2.23 20.14 6.17
N ALA A 228 1.37 19.56 5.32
CA ALA A 228 1.65 18.33 4.60
C ALA A 228 1.30 18.46 3.11
N HIS A 229 1.71 17.50 2.29
CA HIS A 229 1.38 17.48 0.86
C HIS A 229 0.53 16.27 0.50
N ASN A 230 -0.33 16.40 -0.51
CA ASN A 230 -1.23 15.33 -0.94
C ASN A 230 -0.71 14.50 -2.14
N LEU A 231 0.62 14.34 -2.25
CA LEU A 231 1.26 13.66 -3.39
C LEU A 231 0.77 12.21 -3.53
N LEU A 232 0.80 11.44 -2.43
CA LEU A 232 0.44 10.02 -2.43
C LEU A 232 -0.99 9.80 -2.95
N TRP A 233 -1.96 10.53 -2.38
CA TRP A 233 -3.34 10.46 -2.85
C TRP A 233 -3.50 10.87 -4.32
N ARG A 234 -2.75 11.88 -4.78
CA ARG A 234 -2.81 12.30 -6.19
C ARG A 234 -2.37 11.18 -7.14
N GLU A 235 -1.31 10.44 -6.81
CA GLU A 235 -0.86 9.29 -7.63
C GLU A 235 -1.87 8.12 -7.57
N CYS A 236 -2.54 7.95 -6.43
CA CYS A 236 -3.62 6.97 -6.26
C CYS A 236 -4.88 7.30 -7.08
N ASP A 237 -5.27 8.56 -7.08
CA ASP A 237 -6.45 9.07 -7.79
C ASP A 237 -6.27 8.98 -9.32
N LYS A 238 -5.07 9.33 -9.81
CA LYS A 238 -4.68 9.15 -11.23
C LYS A 238 -4.88 7.72 -11.73
N THR A 239 -4.68 6.73 -10.87
CA THR A 239 -4.73 5.29 -11.20
C THR A 239 -6.06 4.63 -10.80
N SER A 240 -7.05 5.41 -10.39
CA SER A 240 -8.35 4.92 -9.90
C SER A 240 -9.13 4.03 -10.89
N GLY A 241 -8.85 4.16 -12.19
CA GLY A 241 -9.51 3.38 -13.25
C GLY A 241 -8.79 2.11 -13.67
N ASP A 242 -7.59 1.82 -13.14
CA ASP A 242 -6.72 0.76 -13.66
C ASP A 242 -5.95 0.05 -12.55
N VAL A 243 -6.25 -1.23 -12.35
CA VAL A 243 -5.62 -2.08 -11.33
C VAL A 243 -4.11 -2.23 -11.57
N ALA A 244 -3.67 -2.41 -12.82
CA ALA A 244 -2.26 -2.57 -13.13
C ALA A 244 -1.50 -1.27 -12.87
N ALA A 245 -2.09 -0.13 -13.28
CA ALA A 245 -1.53 1.19 -12.98
C ALA A 245 -1.48 1.46 -11.47
N ARG A 246 -2.51 1.08 -10.71
CA ARG A 246 -2.53 1.20 -9.25
C ARG A 246 -1.35 0.46 -8.63
N LEU A 247 -1.16 -0.80 -9.01
CA LEU A 247 -0.09 -1.66 -8.51
C LEU A 247 1.29 -1.12 -8.89
N ALA A 248 1.46 -0.61 -10.10
CA ALA A 248 2.72 0.02 -10.51
C ALA A 248 3.00 1.31 -9.72
N ALA A 249 2.01 2.20 -9.60
CA ALA A 249 2.22 3.52 -9.02
C ALA A 249 2.34 3.50 -7.50
N ILE A 250 1.53 2.71 -6.80
CA ILE A 250 1.43 2.76 -5.35
C ILE A 250 2.43 1.79 -4.69
N PRO A 251 2.22 0.47 -4.66
CA PRO A 251 3.12 -0.40 -3.92
C PRO A 251 4.52 -0.51 -4.55
N LEU A 252 4.64 -0.47 -5.88
CA LEU A 252 5.94 -0.63 -6.55
C LEU A 252 6.76 0.67 -6.68
N VAL A 253 6.14 1.84 -6.54
CA VAL A 253 6.83 3.14 -6.60
C VAL A 253 6.70 3.93 -5.31
N GLN A 254 5.49 4.21 -4.82
CA GLN A 254 5.34 5.01 -3.59
C GLN A 254 5.77 4.23 -2.34
N GLU A 255 5.26 3.02 -2.10
CA GLU A 255 5.64 2.23 -0.91
C GLU A 255 7.09 1.76 -1.00
N ALA A 256 7.58 1.41 -2.20
CA ALA A 256 8.98 1.09 -2.41
C ALA A 256 9.97 2.23 -2.06
N ARG A 257 9.50 3.50 -1.98
CA ARG A 257 10.33 4.60 -1.45
C ARG A 257 10.54 4.50 0.06
N GLY A 258 9.64 3.84 0.79
CA GLY A 258 9.81 3.48 2.20
C GLY A 258 11.07 2.64 2.41
N LEU A 259 11.29 1.63 1.55
CA LEU A 259 12.50 0.80 1.56
C LEU A 259 13.80 1.60 1.34
N ASP A 260 13.72 2.69 0.57
CA ASP A 260 14.86 3.55 0.25
C ASP A 260 15.13 4.61 1.32
N ALA A 261 14.07 5.09 1.98
CA ALA A 261 14.12 6.22 2.91
C ALA A 261 14.22 5.80 4.38
N GLY A 262 13.58 4.69 4.76
CA GLY A 262 13.49 4.18 6.13
C GLY A 262 14.85 4.09 6.83
N PRO A 263 15.82 3.31 6.31
CA PRO A 263 17.14 3.18 6.93
C PRO A 263 17.87 4.52 7.10
N ARG A 264 17.71 5.46 6.14
CA ARG A 264 18.31 6.79 6.24
C ARG A 264 17.65 7.64 7.33
N LEU A 265 16.33 7.51 7.49
CA LEU A 265 15.60 8.19 8.55
C LEU A 265 16.00 7.65 9.94
N VAL A 266 16.13 6.33 10.10
CA VAL A 266 16.66 5.68 11.32
C VAL A 266 18.02 6.25 11.69
N GLN A 267 18.99 6.25 10.77
CA GLN A 267 20.34 6.77 11.03
C GLN A 267 20.32 8.25 11.42
N LYS A 268 19.44 9.04 10.80
CA LYS A 268 19.30 10.47 11.10
C LYS A 268 18.72 10.71 12.49
N LEU A 269 17.77 9.88 12.94
CA LEU A 269 17.18 9.96 14.28
C LEU A 269 18.18 9.51 15.37
N ILE A 270 18.94 8.44 15.11
CA ILE A 270 20.06 8.03 15.97
C ILE A 270 21.09 9.15 16.12
N GLY A 271 21.49 9.76 15.00
CA GLY A 271 22.43 10.89 15.03
C GLY A 271 21.89 12.14 15.75
N PHE A 272 20.57 12.27 15.87
CA PHE A 272 19.91 13.31 16.66
C PHE A 272 19.76 12.92 18.15
N GLY A 273 20.06 11.67 18.52
CA GLY A 273 19.94 11.14 19.89
C GLY A 273 18.54 10.63 20.25
N ASP A 274 17.61 10.55 19.29
CA ASP A 274 16.23 10.07 19.52
C ASP A 274 16.09 8.60 19.15
N HIS A 275 16.69 7.74 19.98
CA HIS A 275 16.70 6.28 19.78
C HIS A 275 15.29 5.69 19.76
N ARG A 276 14.38 6.17 20.61
CA ARG A 276 13.00 5.67 20.67
C ARG A 276 12.27 5.88 19.35
N THR A 277 12.37 7.07 18.76
CA THR A 277 11.76 7.31 17.44
C THR A 277 12.50 6.49 16.36
N ALA A 278 13.82 6.32 16.47
CA ALA A 278 14.56 5.48 15.53
C ALA A 278 14.09 4.01 15.55
N ASP A 279 13.85 3.43 16.73
CA ASP A 279 13.36 2.05 16.87
C ASP A 279 11.96 1.88 16.25
N ILE A 280 11.07 2.87 16.41
CA ILE A 280 9.75 2.88 15.75
C ILE A 280 9.90 2.87 14.24
N VAL A 281 10.74 3.76 13.69
CA VAL A 281 10.96 3.84 12.24
C VAL A 281 11.62 2.57 11.70
N ASP A 282 12.54 1.97 12.45
CA ASP A 282 13.22 0.73 12.07
C ASP A 282 12.23 -0.45 11.99
N ARG A 283 11.30 -0.52 12.95
CA ARG A 283 10.22 -1.51 12.92
C ARG A 283 9.31 -1.32 11.71
N ILE A 284 8.83 -0.10 11.46
CA ILE A 284 8.01 0.22 10.28
C ILE A 284 8.76 -0.20 9.01
N ALA A 285 10.00 0.28 8.83
CA ALA A 285 10.81 -0.03 7.64
C ALA A 285 11.06 -1.53 7.41
N THR A 286 11.08 -2.34 8.48
CA THR A 286 11.19 -3.79 8.38
C THR A 286 9.87 -4.42 7.90
N GLU A 287 8.74 -3.91 8.35
CA GLU A 287 7.39 -4.40 7.99
C GLU A 287 7.02 -4.02 6.54
N GLU A 288 7.51 -2.88 6.02
CA GLU A 288 7.31 -2.40 4.64
C GLU A 288 7.72 -3.39 3.53
N VAL A 289 8.68 -4.29 3.80
CA VAL A 289 9.13 -5.28 2.81
C VAL A 289 7.96 -6.15 2.35
N ALA A 290 7.07 -6.52 3.28
CA ALA A 290 5.90 -7.33 2.98
C ALA A 290 4.91 -6.61 2.06
N HIS A 291 4.71 -5.31 2.26
CA HIS A 291 3.75 -4.51 1.50
C HIS A 291 4.19 -4.34 0.05
N VAL A 292 5.48 -4.08 -0.15
CA VAL A 292 6.08 -4.03 -1.49
C VAL A 292 6.03 -5.40 -2.15
N ALA A 293 6.32 -6.48 -1.41
CA ALA A 293 6.24 -7.86 -1.93
C ALA A 293 4.81 -8.26 -2.34
N VAL A 294 3.78 -7.82 -1.59
CA VAL A 294 2.36 -7.94 -1.97
C VAL A 294 2.10 -7.23 -3.30
N GLY A 295 2.64 -6.01 -3.46
CA GLY A 295 2.57 -5.27 -4.71
C GLY A 295 3.18 -6.02 -5.89
N VAL A 296 4.39 -6.56 -5.73
CA VAL A 296 5.09 -7.35 -6.75
C VAL A 296 4.26 -8.57 -7.12
N TYR A 297 3.78 -9.32 -6.12
CA TYR A 297 2.99 -10.51 -6.32
C TYR A 297 1.74 -10.24 -7.18
N TRP A 298 0.95 -9.23 -6.81
CA TRP A 298 -0.27 -8.90 -7.55
C TRP A 298 0.00 -8.26 -8.91
N PHE A 299 1.07 -7.48 -9.04
CA PHE A 299 1.46 -6.92 -10.33
C PHE A 299 1.82 -8.02 -11.34
N LEU A 300 2.58 -9.03 -10.90
CA LEU A 300 2.89 -10.22 -11.71
C LEU A 300 1.63 -11.01 -12.06
N ALA A 301 0.72 -11.23 -11.10
CA ALA A 301 -0.55 -11.94 -11.33
C ALA A 301 -1.42 -11.23 -12.38
N VAL A 302 -1.53 -9.90 -12.29
CA VAL A 302 -2.29 -9.07 -13.23
C VAL A 302 -1.63 -9.07 -14.61
N CYS A 303 -0.30 -8.93 -14.68
CA CYS A 303 0.44 -9.02 -15.94
C CYS A 303 0.23 -10.37 -16.64
N GLN A 304 0.23 -11.47 -15.88
CA GLN A 304 -0.05 -12.81 -16.42
C GLN A 304 -1.47 -12.90 -17.01
N LYS A 305 -2.49 -12.37 -16.30
CA LYS A 305 -3.88 -12.32 -16.81
C LYS A 305 -4.03 -11.44 -18.05
N MET A 306 -3.25 -10.36 -18.15
CA MET A 306 -3.21 -9.46 -19.30
C MET A 306 -2.35 -9.99 -20.45
N ASN A 307 -1.60 -11.09 -20.25
CA ASN A 307 -0.59 -11.58 -21.18
C ASN A 307 0.42 -10.50 -21.60
N ARG A 308 0.88 -9.67 -20.63
CA ARG A 308 1.90 -8.63 -20.85
C ARG A 308 3.18 -8.95 -20.06
N PRO A 309 4.38 -8.76 -20.63
CA PRO A 309 5.63 -8.86 -19.88
C PRO A 309 5.69 -7.83 -18.75
N PRO A 310 5.94 -8.22 -17.49
CA PRO A 310 5.90 -7.31 -16.34
C PRO A 310 6.84 -6.10 -16.45
N SER A 311 8.08 -6.29 -16.90
CA SER A 311 9.06 -5.21 -17.04
C SER A 311 8.59 -4.12 -18.01
N THR A 312 8.04 -4.53 -19.17
CA THR A 312 7.48 -3.61 -20.17
C THR A 312 6.22 -2.95 -19.64
N ALA A 313 5.29 -3.74 -19.07
CA ALA A 313 4.06 -3.21 -18.51
C ALA A 313 4.33 -2.15 -17.43
N PHE A 314 5.29 -2.39 -16.55
CA PHE A 314 5.67 -1.45 -15.49
C PHE A 314 6.12 -0.12 -16.08
N LYS A 315 7.06 -0.15 -17.04
CA LYS A 315 7.60 1.06 -17.70
C LYS A 315 6.52 1.81 -18.46
N ASP A 316 5.72 1.11 -19.27
CA ASP A 316 4.62 1.69 -20.03
C ASP A 316 3.63 2.40 -19.10
N LEU A 317 3.27 1.77 -17.96
CA LEU A 317 2.33 2.35 -17.00
C LEU A 317 2.91 3.58 -16.28
N LEU A 318 4.21 3.59 -15.95
CA LEU A 318 4.82 4.77 -15.34
C LEU A 318 4.86 5.95 -16.32
N GLU A 319 5.12 5.70 -17.60
CA GLU A 319 5.07 6.71 -18.65
C GLU A 319 3.64 7.21 -18.91
N GLU A 320 2.69 6.29 -19.08
CA GLU A 320 1.28 6.60 -19.37
C GLU A 320 0.62 7.44 -18.26
N TYR A 321 0.94 7.15 -16.99
CA TYR A 321 0.34 7.82 -15.83
C TYR A 321 1.22 8.94 -15.24
N ASP A 322 2.34 9.28 -15.88
CA ASP A 322 3.30 10.30 -15.43
C ASP A 322 3.71 10.07 -13.96
N VAL A 323 4.17 8.85 -13.67
CA VAL A 323 4.63 8.43 -12.34
C VAL A 323 6.13 8.56 -12.27
N GLU A 324 6.59 9.51 -11.46
CA GLU A 324 8.01 9.78 -11.31
C GLU A 324 8.71 8.71 -10.44
N LEU A 325 9.68 8.00 -11.02
CA LEU A 325 10.55 7.06 -10.32
C LEU A 325 11.99 7.58 -10.31
N LYS A 326 12.47 7.99 -9.14
CA LYS A 326 13.82 8.51 -8.95
C LYS A 326 14.45 7.94 -7.68
N GLY A 327 15.73 7.63 -7.79
CA GLY A 327 16.54 7.18 -6.66
C GLY A 327 17.00 8.33 -5.75
N PRO A 328 17.93 8.04 -4.82
CA PRO A 328 18.70 6.80 -4.71
C PRO A 328 17.83 5.60 -4.28
N PHE A 329 18.12 4.41 -4.84
CA PHE A 329 17.43 3.17 -4.52
C PHE A 329 18.21 2.32 -3.53
N ASN A 330 17.52 1.69 -2.60
CA ASN A 330 18.03 0.61 -1.77
C ASN A 330 17.86 -0.72 -2.52
N TYR A 331 18.87 -1.07 -3.33
CA TYR A 331 18.83 -2.26 -4.17
C TYR A 331 18.59 -3.54 -3.35
N LEU A 332 19.25 -3.69 -2.20
CA LEU A 332 19.11 -4.90 -1.39
C LEU A 332 17.68 -5.09 -0.87
N ALA A 333 17.05 -4.03 -0.37
CA ALA A 333 15.67 -4.12 0.13
C ALA A 333 14.66 -4.31 -1.00
N ARG A 334 14.86 -3.65 -2.15
CA ARG A 334 14.00 -3.85 -3.34
C ARG A 334 14.13 -5.26 -3.92
N ASP A 335 15.36 -5.81 -3.95
CA ASP A 335 15.62 -7.18 -4.38
C ASP A 335 14.97 -8.19 -3.40
N GLU A 336 15.03 -7.93 -2.09
CA GLU A 336 14.37 -8.74 -1.07
C GLU A 336 12.84 -8.74 -1.24
N ALA A 337 12.24 -7.57 -1.47
CA ALA A 337 10.81 -7.45 -1.77
C ALA A 337 10.42 -8.05 -3.13
N GLY A 338 11.40 -8.39 -3.97
CA GLY A 338 11.22 -9.07 -5.26
C GLY A 338 11.04 -8.14 -6.45
N ILE A 339 11.35 -6.84 -6.34
CA ILE A 339 11.33 -5.92 -7.50
C ILE A 339 12.60 -6.15 -8.34
N PRO A 340 12.51 -6.63 -9.58
CA PRO A 340 13.68 -6.83 -10.42
C PRO A 340 14.34 -5.49 -10.80
N ARG A 341 15.66 -5.42 -10.68
CA ARG A 341 16.44 -4.19 -10.88
C ARG A 341 16.24 -3.55 -12.25
N GLU A 342 16.05 -4.34 -13.29
CA GLU A 342 15.85 -3.89 -14.67
C GLU A 342 14.53 -3.14 -14.90
N TRP A 343 13.63 -3.15 -13.93
CA TRP A 343 12.37 -2.40 -13.99
C TRP A 343 12.59 -0.92 -13.67
N TYR A 344 13.53 -0.60 -12.77
CA TYR A 344 13.63 0.73 -12.16
C TYR A 344 15.01 1.39 -12.24
N ASP A 345 16.09 0.65 -12.56
CA ASP A 345 17.44 1.22 -12.68
C ASP A 345 17.81 1.49 -14.16
N PRO A 346 17.88 2.77 -14.59
CA PRO A 346 18.26 3.13 -15.96
C PRO A 346 19.66 2.64 -16.35
N LEU A 347 20.58 2.48 -15.40
CA LEU A 347 21.93 1.99 -15.67
C LEU A 347 21.94 0.48 -15.96
N SER A 348 21.04 -0.27 -15.32
CA SER A 348 20.83 -1.68 -15.63
C SER A 348 20.25 -1.85 -17.03
N ILE A 349 19.33 -0.96 -17.42
CA ILE A 349 18.71 -0.94 -18.75
C ILE A 349 19.76 -0.68 -19.84
N LYS A 350 20.60 0.35 -19.69
CA LYS A 350 21.67 0.65 -20.66
C LYS A 350 22.66 -0.50 -20.83
N LYS A 351 23.05 -1.15 -19.73
CA LYS A 351 23.98 -2.29 -19.78
C LYS A 351 23.39 -3.49 -20.54
N GLN A 352 22.07 -3.69 -20.46
CA GLN A 352 21.37 -4.77 -21.17
C GLN A 352 21.19 -4.45 -22.67
N GLU A 353 20.92 -3.20 -23.01
CA GLU A 353 20.90 -2.72 -24.41
C GLU A 353 22.28 -2.88 -25.08
N ASP A 354 23.36 -2.48 -24.39
CA ASP A 354 24.73 -2.63 -24.89
C ASP A 354 25.10 -4.11 -25.10
N GLN A 355 24.71 -5.00 -24.17
CA GLN A 355 24.96 -6.45 -24.29
C GLN A 355 24.15 -7.09 -25.42
N THR A 356 22.91 -6.64 -25.63
CA THR A 356 22.06 -7.14 -26.73
C THR A 356 22.61 -6.71 -28.08
N GLN A 357 23.05 -5.44 -28.20
CA GLN A 357 23.72 -4.95 -29.41
C GLN A 357 25.03 -5.70 -29.69
N LEU A 358 25.83 -5.97 -28.66
CA LEU A 358 27.04 -6.78 -28.81
C LEU A 358 26.70 -8.20 -29.29
N SER A 359 25.69 -8.85 -28.72
CA SER A 359 25.23 -10.18 -29.16
C SER A 359 24.79 -10.17 -30.62
N GLU A 360 23.98 -9.21 -31.05
CA GLU A 360 23.53 -9.10 -32.44
C GLU A 360 24.70 -8.87 -33.41
N VAL A 361 25.72 -8.11 -32.99
CA VAL A 361 26.95 -7.91 -33.77
C VAL A 361 27.75 -9.20 -33.87
N TYR A 362 27.89 -9.94 -32.76
CA TYR A 362 28.54 -11.25 -32.75
C TYR A 362 27.81 -12.27 -33.63
N ASP A 363 26.49 -12.32 -33.58
CA ASP A 363 25.67 -13.24 -34.39
C ASP A 363 25.77 -12.90 -35.89
N ARG A 364 25.77 -11.61 -36.24
CA ARG A 364 25.99 -11.17 -37.63
C ARG A 364 27.41 -11.50 -38.14
N LEU A 365 28.42 -11.37 -37.30
CA LEU A 365 29.80 -11.74 -37.63
C LEU A 365 29.96 -13.26 -37.79
N ALA A 366 29.27 -14.05 -36.97
CA ALA A 366 29.27 -15.52 -37.04
C ALA A 366 28.58 -16.07 -38.31
N CYS A 367 27.69 -15.32 -38.96
CA CYS A 367 27.12 -15.68 -40.26
C CYS A 367 27.99 -15.30 -41.47
N ILE A 368 29.07 -14.53 -41.27
CA ILE A 368 29.98 -14.06 -42.33
C ILE A 368 31.24 -14.95 -42.43
N ILE A 369 31.58 -15.68 -41.35
CA ILE A 369 32.66 -16.68 -41.30
C ILE A 369 32.05 -18.05 -41.59
#